data_AF-A0A960A5J1-F1
#
_entry.id   AF-A0A960A5J1-F1
#
_cell.length_a   1.000
_cell.length_b   1.000
_cell.length_c   1.000
_cell.angle_alpha   90.00
_cell.angle_beta   90.00
_cell.angle_gamma   90.00
#
_symmetry.space_group_name_H-M   'P 1'
#
loop_
_entity.id
_entity.type
_entity.pdbx_description
1 polymer ?
#
loop_
_entity_poly.entity_id
_entity_poly.type
_entity_poly.pdbx_seq_one_letter_code
_entity_poly.pdbx_strand_id
1 'polypeptide(L)'
;LRTPRLQSLAATYAWWLFGMISFEKSIVILLVLPMIAFSYFTSGGLISRIKQLWGKYRTALIATFVLAVSTSALYAWYVPEASQTKLEFSSIWPLLDVMLGKTLWTMLAAGPLQWSNTTGAVTPDPPAIYFNLVLVLVAGCFVYLAGQRRRVGRGVAMVAVIFVFAYGLLLVTRAVSMGAALGYLYRYQGEVFLVAVMALALALMPLRGSVESSEPRIEPLFRLAPSETFIVGLICLVSVFALVSTITYYQSWQVFPSRAESYLANLDKGASANKGSVIAGGRVPDDILWAIHGPYTKVENFIKPFAIPAKFDQPTTSLRIVDDKGHLRAAIVSARGETKTGPSKECGWMVTTSKSARLPMTHAMIPWEWWARMGYMAGTATRIQVTAGSERFQKTLPAGVGELYFPTSGDYDSLRVEVLTPKSTICLDKIVIGDAVDAQSVNASGSAP
;
A
#
# COMPACT_ATOMS: atom_id res chain seq x y z
N LEU A 1 -0.19 13.00 -35.62
CA LEU A 1 -0.17 11.85 -36.56
C LEU A 1 -0.67 12.23 -37.96
N ARG A 2 -1.91 12.74 -38.13
CA ARG A 2 -2.43 13.16 -39.45
C ARG A 2 -1.56 14.22 -40.14
N THR A 3 -1.23 15.27 -39.40
CA THR A 3 -0.38 16.37 -39.82
C THR A 3 0.87 16.37 -38.92
N PRO A 4 2.08 16.11 -39.46
CA PRO A 4 3.32 16.11 -38.68
C PRO A 4 3.79 17.55 -38.43
N ARG A 5 2.97 18.36 -37.75
CA ARG A 5 3.29 19.73 -37.37
C ARG A 5 3.85 19.76 -35.94
N LEU A 6 4.86 20.60 -35.72
CA LEU A 6 5.49 20.79 -34.41
C LEU A 6 4.49 21.28 -33.35
N GLN A 7 3.54 22.15 -33.72
CA GLN A 7 2.50 22.63 -32.80
C GLN A 7 1.62 21.49 -32.26
N SER A 8 1.21 20.55 -33.13
CA SER A 8 0.42 19.39 -32.70
C SER A 8 1.24 18.43 -31.84
N LEU A 9 2.53 18.31 -32.10
CA LEU A 9 3.45 17.53 -31.27
C LEU A 9 3.59 18.16 -29.88
N ALA A 10 3.80 19.47 -29.80
CA ALA A 10 3.89 20.22 -28.55
C ALA A 10 2.60 20.09 -27.72
N ALA A 11 1.43 20.25 -28.35
CA ALA A 11 0.14 20.05 -27.68
C ALA A 11 -0.03 18.61 -27.16
N THR A 12 0.41 17.61 -27.94
CA THR A 12 0.36 16.20 -27.51
C THR A 12 1.22 15.96 -26.28
N TYR A 13 2.44 16.53 -26.24
CA TYR A 13 3.34 16.37 -25.09
C TYR A 13 2.95 17.22 -23.89
N ALA A 14 2.30 18.38 -24.10
CA ALA A 14 1.69 19.12 -23.00
C ALA A 14 0.58 18.30 -22.32
N TRP A 15 -0.26 17.62 -23.12
CA TRP A 15 -1.29 16.73 -22.58
C TRP A 15 -0.70 15.49 -21.88
N TRP A 16 0.36 14.92 -22.45
CA TRP A 16 1.10 13.84 -21.80
C TRP A 16 1.72 14.30 -20.47
N LEU A 17 2.32 15.49 -20.42
CA LEU A 17 2.90 16.05 -19.21
C LEU A 17 1.83 16.27 -18.13
N PHE A 18 0.65 16.75 -18.51
CA PHE A 18 -0.50 16.84 -17.61
C PHE A 18 -0.89 15.46 -17.03
N GLY A 19 -0.88 14.43 -17.88
CA GLY A 19 -1.05 13.04 -17.43
C GLY A 19 0.04 12.59 -16.46
N MET A 20 1.31 12.91 -16.73
CA MET A 20 2.45 12.57 -15.88
C MET A 20 2.41 13.24 -14.51
N ILE A 21 1.90 14.47 -14.42
CA ILE A 21 1.67 15.17 -13.14
C ILE A 21 0.63 14.41 -12.29
N SER A 22 -0.35 13.78 -12.95
CA SER A 22 -1.42 13.06 -12.28
C SER A 22 -1.01 11.62 -11.92
N PHE A 23 -0.33 10.92 -12.83
CA PHE A 23 0.01 9.52 -12.66
C PHE A 23 1.19 9.10 -13.55
N GLU A 24 2.19 8.43 -12.95
CA GLU A 24 3.45 8.05 -13.59
C GLU A 24 3.27 7.05 -14.73
N LYS A 25 2.21 6.23 -14.71
CA LYS A 25 1.90 5.28 -15.80
C LYS A 25 1.51 5.96 -17.10
N SER A 26 1.30 7.28 -17.12
CA SER A 26 1.08 8.04 -18.35
C SER A 26 2.25 7.91 -19.35
N ILE A 27 3.41 7.43 -18.92
CA ILE A 27 4.52 7.02 -19.79
C ILE A 27 4.10 6.01 -20.88
N VAL A 28 3.07 5.19 -20.65
CA VAL A 28 2.54 4.23 -21.65
C VAL A 28 2.07 4.93 -22.93
N ILE A 29 1.63 6.19 -22.85
CA ILE A 29 1.23 6.98 -24.02
C ILE A 29 2.40 7.14 -25.01
N LEU A 30 3.63 7.28 -24.49
CA LEU A 30 4.85 7.37 -25.31
C LEU A 30 5.14 6.08 -26.07
N LEU A 31 4.66 4.93 -25.58
CA LEU A 31 4.76 3.65 -26.27
C LEU A 31 3.64 3.48 -27.31
N VAL A 32 2.41 3.85 -26.95
CA VAL A 32 1.22 3.70 -27.80
C VAL A 32 1.26 4.58 -29.05
N LEU A 33 1.73 5.83 -28.95
CA LEU A 33 1.74 6.76 -30.08
C LEU A 33 2.58 6.28 -31.28
N PRO A 34 3.85 5.85 -31.10
CA PRO A 34 4.62 5.19 -32.16
C PRO A 34 3.95 3.95 -32.73
N MET A 35 3.29 3.14 -31.89
CA MET A 35 2.60 1.93 -32.35
C MET A 35 1.42 2.25 -33.25
N ILE A 36 0.63 3.28 -32.95
CA ILE A 36 -0.45 3.75 -33.83
C ILE A 36 0.13 4.28 -35.15
N ALA A 37 1.19 5.09 -35.08
CA ALA A 37 1.86 5.63 -36.25
C ALA A 37 2.39 4.51 -37.18
N PHE A 38 3.06 3.52 -36.59
CA PHE A 38 3.59 2.36 -37.31
C PHE A 38 2.45 1.49 -37.88
N SER A 39 1.40 1.24 -37.10
CA SER A 39 0.33 0.32 -37.48
C SER A 39 -0.63 0.89 -38.52
N TYR A 40 -0.90 2.19 -38.52
CA TYR A 40 -1.97 2.77 -39.35
C TYR A 40 -1.51 3.88 -40.30
N PHE A 41 -0.40 4.58 -40.02
CA PHE A 41 0.09 5.69 -40.84
C PHE A 41 1.27 5.35 -41.74
N THR A 42 1.65 4.07 -41.81
CA THR A 42 2.66 3.55 -42.74
C THR A 42 2.09 2.36 -43.51
N SER A 43 2.73 2.00 -44.62
CA SER A 43 2.30 0.89 -45.49
C SER A 43 3.45 -0.04 -45.88
N GLY A 44 3.11 -1.22 -46.38
CA GLY A 44 4.06 -2.23 -46.86
C GLY A 44 4.65 -3.12 -45.76
N GLY A 45 5.79 -3.75 -46.05
CA GLY A 45 6.51 -4.65 -45.15
C GLY A 45 7.22 -3.93 -44.00
N LEU A 46 7.73 -4.71 -43.03
CA LEU A 46 8.31 -4.21 -41.77
C LEU A 46 9.38 -3.11 -41.99
N ILE A 47 10.36 -3.36 -42.86
CA ILE A 47 11.47 -2.42 -43.12
C ILE A 47 10.95 -1.12 -43.75
N SER A 48 10.03 -1.22 -44.72
CA SER A 48 9.45 -0.06 -45.39
C SER A 48 8.68 0.82 -44.42
N ARG A 49 7.94 0.21 -43.49
CA ARG A 49 7.23 0.94 -42.42
C ARG A 49 8.18 1.67 -41.50
N ILE A 50 9.27 1.03 -41.07
CA ILE A 50 10.27 1.66 -40.20
C ILE A 50 10.89 2.88 -40.91
N LYS A 51 11.26 2.74 -42.19
CA LYS A 51 11.80 3.84 -43.00
C LYS A 51 10.79 4.99 -43.14
N GLN A 52 9.52 4.69 -43.42
CA GLN A 52 8.46 5.71 -43.51
C GLN A 52 8.21 6.39 -42.16
N LEU A 53 8.18 5.62 -41.07
CA LEU A 53 7.98 6.13 -39.71
C LEU A 53 9.11 7.09 -39.34
N TRP A 54 10.36 6.69 -39.59
CA TRP A 54 11.53 7.53 -39.36
C TRP A 54 11.50 8.79 -40.23
N GLY A 55 11.31 8.64 -41.54
CA GLY A 55 11.28 9.77 -42.47
C GLY A 55 10.21 10.82 -42.13
N LYS A 56 9.01 10.36 -41.75
CA LYS A 56 7.84 11.22 -41.48
C LYS A 56 7.79 11.77 -40.06
N TYR A 57 8.28 11.02 -39.06
CA TYR A 57 8.09 11.33 -37.65
C TYR A 57 9.39 11.37 -36.83
N ARG A 58 10.58 11.44 -37.45
CA ARG A 58 11.89 11.47 -36.74
C ARG A 58 11.92 12.35 -35.50
N THR A 59 11.43 13.59 -35.59
CA THR A 59 11.47 14.55 -34.48
C THR A 59 10.58 14.09 -33.33
N ALA A 60 9.40 13.55 -33.64
CA ALA A 60 8.51 12.99 -32.63
C ALA A 60 9.13 11.75 -31.98
N LEU A 61 9.70 10.83 -32.76
CA LEU A 61 10.33 9.61 -32.25
C LEU A 61 11.50 9.91 -31.32
N ILE A 62 12.40 10.82 -31.73
CA ILE A 62 13.54 11.24 -30.90
C ILE A 62 13.03 11.87 -29.61
N ALA A 63 12.07 12.80 -29.68
CA ALA A 63 11.51 13.42 -28.50
C ALA A 63 10.80 12.41 -27.58
N THR A 64 10.03 11.47 -28.13
CA THR A 64 9.38 10.39 -27.39
C THR A 64 10.42 9.52 -26.67
N PHE A 65 11.50 9.14 -27.36
CA PHE A 65 12.57 8.34 -26.79
C PHE A 65 13.30 9.07 -25.67
N VAL A 66 13.69 10.33 -25.90
CA VAL A 66 14.35 11.17 -24.88
C VAL A 66 13.45 11.33 -23.66
N LEU A 67 12.16 11.60 -23.84
CA LEU A 67 11.21 11.72 -22.73
C LEU A 67 11.07 10.40 -21.97
N ALA A 68 10.87 9.27 -22.68
CA ALA A 68 10.73 7.96 -22.04
C ALA A 68 11.97 7.57 -21.24
N VAL A 69 13.18 7.76 -21.80
CA VAL A 69 14.45 7.47 -21.11
C VAL A 69 14.65 8.41 -19.93
N SER A 70 14.44 9.72 -20.11
CA SER A 70 14.62 10.71 -19.04
C SER A 70 13.66 10.44 -17.87
N THR A 71 12.38 10.21 -18.14
CA THR A 71 11.40 9.89 -17.11
C THR A 71 11.71 8.58 -16.40
N SER A 72 12.11 7.54 -17.15
CA SER A 72 12.48 6.25 -16.55
C SER A 72 13.74 6.36 -15.69
N ALA A 73 14.75 7.11 -16.12
CA ALA A 73 15.97 7.35 -15.36
C ALA A 73 15.70 8.17 -14.10
N LEU A 74 14.87 9.22 -14.19
CA LEU A 74 14.43 10.00 -13.04
C LEU A 74 13.65 9.15 -12.04
N TYR A 75 12.76 8.28 -12.52
CA TYR A 75 12.00 7.37 -11.67
C TYR A 75 12.93 6.37 -10.96
N ALA A 76 13.85 5.73 -11.68
CA ALA A 76 14.81 4.80 -11.10
C ALA A 76 15.75 5.47 -10.08
N TRP A 77 16.09 6.74 -10.30
CA TRP A 77 16.90 7.52 -9.37
C TRP A 77 16.13 7.90 -8.08
N TYR A 78 14.85 8.25 -8.19
CA TYR A 78 14.03 8.66 -7.05
C TYR A 78 13.43 7.49 -6.26
N VAL A 79 13.28 6.32 -6.89
CA VAL A 79 12.69 5.11 -6.29
C VAL A 79 13.74 4.00 -6.21
N PRO A 80 14.58 3.95 -5.14
CA PRO A 80 15.69 3.01 -5.03
C PRO A 80 15.24 1.54 -5.07
N GLU A 81 14.03 1.25 -4.58
CA GLU A 81 13.40 -0.08 -4.61
C GLU A 81 13.24 -0.63 -6.03
N ALA A 82 13.16 0.22 -7.06
CA ALA A 82 13.10 -0.23 -8.46
C ALA A 82 14.45 -0.75 -8.98
N SER A 83 15.56 -0.44 -8.31
CA SER A 83 16.93 -0.71 -8.77
C SER A 83 17.61 -1.91 -8.10
N GLN A 84 17.07 -2.43 -7.00
CA GLN A 84 17.74 -3.46 -6.17
C GLN A 84 17.09 -4.85 -6.24
N THR A 85 16.02 -5.00 -7.01
CA THR A 85 15.23 -6.23 -7.04
C THR A 85 15.85 -7.26 -7.98
N LYS A 86 16.30 -8.40 -7.43
CA LYS A 86 16.70 -9.56 -8.24
C LYS A 86 15.44 -10.26 -8.75
N LEU A 87 15.39 -10.53 -10.06
CA LEU A 87 14.32 -11.32 -10.66
C LEU A 87 14.26 -12.72 -10.02
N GLU A 88 13.11 -13.06 -9.44
CA GLU A 88 12.82 -14.41 -8.97
C GLU A 88 12.04 -15.18 -10.04
N PHE A 89 12.67 -16.21 -10.60
CA PHE A 89 12.06 -17.04 -11.64
C PHE A 89 10.80 -17.79 -11.16
N SER A 90 10.69 -18.06 -9.86
CA SER A 90 9.52 -18.66 -9.22
C SER A 90 8.25 -17.80 -9.36
N SER A 91 8.39 -16.48 -9.51
CA SER A 91 7.26 -15.54 -9.58
C SER A 91 6.75 -15.29 -11.00
N ILE A 92 7.48 -15.74 -12.04
CA ILE A 92 7.14 -15.54 -13.45
C ILE A 92 5.79 -16.20 -13.78
N TRP A 93 5.72 -17.52 -13.61
CA TRP A 93 4.55 -18.29 -14.02
C TRP A 93 3.30 -17.98 -13.20
N PRO A 94 3.37 -17.90 -11.85
CA PRO A 94 2.19 -17.59 -11.05
C PRO A 94 1.66 -16.18 -11.34
N LEU A 95 2.54 -15.19 -11.58
CA LEU A 95 2.09 -13.85 -11.94
C LEU A 95 1.43 -13.83 -13.31
N LEU A 96 2.01 -14.51 -14.30
CA LEU A 96 1.44 -14.60 -15.64
C LEU A 96 0.08 -15.32 -15.60
N ASP A 97 -0.04 -16.41 -14.86
CA ASP A 97 -1.28 -17.16 -14.68
C ASP A 97 -2.39 -16.29 -14.08
N VAL A 98 -2.09 -15.52 -13.03
CA VAL A 98 -3.08 -14.61 -12.45
C VAL A 98 -3.43 -13.48 -13.43
N MET A 99 -2.41 -12.80 -13.97
CA MET A 99 -2.60 -11.64 -14.82
C MET A 99 -3.35 -11.97 -16.12
N LEU A 100 -2.93 -13.03 -16.80
CA LEU A 100 -3.52 -13.47 -18.07
C LEU A 100 -4.73 -14.36 -17.85
N GLY A 101 -4.61 -15.34 -16.97
CA GLY A 101 -5.56 -16.43 -16.78
C GLY A 101 -6.72 -16.11 -15.85
N LYS A 102 -6.71 -15.01 -15.11
CA LYS A 102 -7.83 -14.62 -14.23
C LYS A 102 -8.26 -13.17 -14.45
N THR A 103 -7.31 -12.24 -14.39
CA THR A 103 -7.58 -10.80 -14.32
C THR A 103 -7.96 -10.19 -15.67
N LEU A 104 -7.19 -10.49 -16.74
CA LEU A 104 -7.34 -9.80 -18.03
C LEU A 104 -8.73 -10.00 -18.63
N TRP A 105 -9.23 -11.24 -18.67
CA TRP A 105 -10.48 -11.55 -19.36
C TRP A 105 -11.70 -10.96 -18.69
N THR A 106 -11.77 -11.03 -17.35
CA THR A 106 -12.86 -10.40 -16.60
C THR A 106 -12.79 -8.88 -16.72
N MET A 107 -11.59 -8.30 -16.74
CA MET A 107 -11.41 -6.86 -16.97
C MET A 107 -11.90 -6.43 -18.37
N LEU A 108 -11.66 -7.22 -19.42
CA LEU A 108 -12.06 -6.89 -20.79
C LEU A 108 -13.57 -6.98 -21.06
N ALA A 109 -14.32 -7.74 -20.26
CA ALA A 109 -15.77 -7.87 -20.44
C ALA A 109 -16.55 -6.77 -19.71
N ALA A 110 -16.61 -6.82 -18.38
CA ALA A 110 -17.34 -5.85 -17.53
C ALA A 110 -16.90 -5.90 -16.04
N GLY A 111 -15.80 -6.61 -15.74
CA GLY A 111 -15.44 -7.04 -14.39
C GLY A 111 -16.23 -8.28 -13.93
N PRO A 112 -15.76 -8.98 -12.88
CA PRO A 112 -16.46 -10.12 -12.31
C PRO A 112 -17.73 -9.68 -11.58
N LEU A 113 -18.66 -10.61 -11.39
CA LEU A 113 -19.83 -10.40 -10.52
C LEU A 113 -19.52 -10.62 -9.04
N GLN A 114 -18.39 -11.25 -8.74
CA GLN A 114 -17.95 -11.59 -7.39
C GLN A 114 -16.53 -11.07 -7.15
N TRP A 115 -16.36 -10.50 -5.97
CA TRP A 115 -15.11 -9.91 -5.52
C TRP A 115 -14.76 -10.47 -4.15
N SER A 116 -13.49 -10.74 -3.93
CA SER A 116 -12.96 -11.19 -2.65
C SER A 116 -12.20 -10.07 -1.97
N ASN A 117 -12.28 -10.00 -0.64
CA ASN A 117 -11.53 -9.06 0.20
C ASN A 117 -10.57 -9.79 1.17
N THR A 118 -10.36 -11.09 0.99
CA THR A 118 -9.57 -11.92 1.92
C THR A 118 -8.08 -11.61 1.91
N THR A 119 -7.58 -10.97 0.85
CA THR A 119 -6.16 -10.65 0.67
C THR A 119 -5.79 -9.24 1.13
N GLY A 120 -6.59 -8.62 2.00
CA GLY A 120 -6.39 -7.23 2.46
C GLY A 120 -6.66 -6.16 1.39
N ALA A 121 -7.12 -6.57 0.21
CA ALA A 121 -7.52 -5.72 -0.91
C ALA A 121 -8.64 -6.41 -1.68
N VAL A 122 -9.44 -5.63 -2.43
CA VAL A 122 -10.50 -6.19 -3.27
C VAL A 122 -9.89 -6.79 -4.53
N THR A 123 -10.14 -8.07 -4.75
CA THR A 123 -9.62 -8.86 -5.88
C THR A 123 -10.74 -9.56 -6.64
N PRO A 124 -10.63 -9.73 -7.96
CA PRO A 124 -11.62 -10.45 -8.75
C PRO A 124 -11.64 -11.94 -8.36
N ASP A 125 -12.82 -12.46 -8.04
CA ASP A 125 -13.04 -13.87 -7.70
C ASP A 125 -14.22 -14.46 -8.49
N PRO A 126 -14.12 -14.54 -9.83
CA PRO A 126 -15.21 -15.05 -10.65
C PRO A 126 -15.41 -16.57 -10.47
N PRO A 127 -16.66 -17.06 -10.40
CA PRO A 127 -16.95 -18.47 -10.56
C PRO A 127 -16.37 -19.01 -11.88
N ALA A 128 -15.83 -20.24 -11.88
CA ALA A 128 -15.17 -20.82 -13.05
C ALA A 128 -16.06 -20.82 -14.32
N ILE A 129 -17.36 -21.05 -14.17
CA ILE A 129 -18.33 -21.03 -15.27
C ILE A 129 -18.42 -19.63 -15.88
N TYR A 130 -18.51 -18.59 -15.04
CA TYR A 130 -18.55 -17.20 -15.49
C TYR A 130 -17.26 -16.82 -16.21
N PHE A 131 -16.11 -17.21 -15.64
CA PHE A 131 -14.81 -16.96 -16.25
C PHE A 131 -14.72 -17.59 -17.65
N ASN A 132 -15.06 -18.88 -17.79
CA ASN A 132 -15.02 -19.58 -19.07
C ASN A 132 -15.96 -18.96 -20.10
N LEU A 133 -17.17 -18.55 -19.68
CA LEU A 133 -18.13 -17.87 -20.55
C LEU A 133 -17.58 -16.53 -21.04
N VAL A 134 -17.00 -15.72 -20.15
CA VAL A 134 -16.37 -14.44 -20.50
C VAL A 134 -15.20 -14.65 -21.46
N LEU A 135 -14.34 -15.63 -21.19
CA LEU A 135 -13.23 -15.97 -22.07
C LEU A 135 -13.72 -16.32 -23.49
N VAL A 136 -14.73 -17.19 -23.60
CA VAL A 136 -15.32 -17.58 -24.89
C VAL A 136 -15.97 -16.39 -25.59
N LEU A 137 -16.66 -15.51 -24.87
CA LEU A 137 -17.29 -14.32 -25.46
C LEU A 137 -16.26 -13.31 -25.96
N VAL A 138 -15.22 -13.00 -25.18
CA VAL A 138 -14.17 -12.05 -25.56
C VAL A 138 -13.34 -12.62 -26.72
N ALA A 139 -12.90 -13.87 -26.63
CA ALA A 139 -12.17 -14.53 -27.69
C ALA A 139 -13.02 -14.69 -28.97
N GLY A 140 -14.29 -15.06 -28.81
CA GLY A 140 -15.26 -15.18 -29.90
C GLY A 140 -15.51 -13.85 -30.60
N CYS A 141 -15.64 -12.75 -29.85
CA CYS A 141 -15.73 -11.39 -30.40
C CYS A 141 -14.49 -11.04 -31.23
N PHE A 142 -13.28 -11.35 -30.71
CA PHE A 142 -12.05 -11.13 -31.46
C PHE A 142 -11.97 -11.96 -32.75
N VAL A 143 -12.28 -13.27 -32.67
CA VAL A 143 -12.30 -14.17 -33.84
C VAL A 143 -13.31 -13.68 -34.87
N TYR A 144 -14.51 -13.29 -34.42
CA TYR A 144 -15.53 -12.70 -35.28
C TYR A 144 -15.02 -11.44 -35.97
N LEU A 145 -14.45 -10.48 -35.25
CA LEU A 145 -13.89 -9.25 -35.83
C LEU A 145 -12.74 -9.54 -36.80
N ALA A 146 -11.86 -10.48 -36.47
CA ALA A 146 -10.76 -10.89 -37.36
C ALA A 146 -11.28 -11.56 -38.64
N GLY A 147 -12.40 -12.28 -38.56
CA GLY A 147 -13.09 -12.91 -39.69
C GLY A 147 -13.92 -11.93 -40.53
N GLN A 148 -14.37 -10.81 -39.95
CA GLN A 148 -15.17 -9.79 -40.64
C GLN A 148 -14.34 -8.65 -41.21
N ARG A 149 -13.21 -8.30 -40.57
CA ARG A 149 -12.45 -7.10 -40.90
C ARG A 149 -10.97 -7.41 -41.12
N ARG A 150 -10.32 -6.57 -41.91
CA ARG A 150 -8.87 -6.65 -42.16
C ARG A 150 -8.12 -5.86 -41.10
N ARG A 151 -6.86 -6.28 -40.86
CA ARG A 151 -5.88 -5.57 -40.02
C ARG A 151 -6.23 -5.46 -38.53
N VAL A 152 -7.25 -6.18 -38.03
CA VAL A 152 -7.63 -6.23 -36.61
C VAL A 152 -6.46 -6.68 -35.71
N GLY A 153 -5.62 -7.59 -36.22
CA GLY A 153 -4.44 -8.08 -35.50
C GLY A 153 -3.44 -7.00 -35.09
N ARG A 154 -3.47 -5.80 -35.70
CA ARG A 154 -2.62 -4.68 -35.30
C ARG A 154 -3.01 -4.14 -33.93
N GLY A 155 -4.30 -3.98 -33.68
CA GLY A 155 -4.82 -3.58 -32.37
C GLY A 155 -4.49 -4.62 -31.30
N VAL A 156 -4.63 -5.91 -31.61
CA VAL A 156 -4.28 -6.98 -30.67
C VAL A 156 -2.78 -7.06 -30.40
N ALA A 157 -1.94 -6.85 -31.41
CA ALA A 157 -0.50 -6.70 -31.18
C ALA A 157 -0.20 -5.53 -30.23
N MET A 158 -0.96 -4.43 -30.32
CA MET A 158 -0.82 -3.33 -29.37
C MET A 158 -1.17 -3.73 -27.94
N VAL A 159 -2.31 -4.39 -27.74
CA VAL A 159 -2.72 -4.90 -26.42
C VAL A 159 -1.68 -5.86 -25.86
N ALA A 160 -1.18 -6.79 -26.67
CA ALA A 160 -0.17 -7.76 -26.26
C ALA A 160 1.14 -7.09 -25.82
N VAL A 161 1.63 -6.10 -26.56
CA VAL A 161 2.85 -5.35 -26.17
C VAL A 161 2.65 -4.59 -24.86
N ILE A 162 1.50 -3.93 -24.67
CA ILE A 162 1.21 -3.20 -23.43
C ILE A 162 1.02 -4.18 -22.25
N PHE A 163 0.41 -5.33 -22.48
CA PHE A 163 0.31 -6.39 -21.47
C PHE A 163 1.70 -6.90 -21.05
N VAL A 164 2.58 -7.22 -22.02
CA VAL A 164 3.95 -7.67 -21.73
C VAL A 164 4.74 -6.59 -21.00
N PHE A 165 4.56 -5.31 -21.37
CA PHE A 165 5.18 -4.19 -20.68
C PHE A 165 4.70 -4.09 -19.22
N ALA A 166 3.39 -4.13 -18.98
CA ALA A 166 2.81 -4.07 -17.64
C ALA A 166 3.23 -5.28 -16.78
N TYR A 167 3.21 -6.48 -17.36
CA TYR A 167 3.68 -7.71 -16.74
C TYR A 167 5.16 -7.63 -16.36
N GLY A 168 6.03 -7.23 -17.29
CA GLY A 168 7.46 -7.09 -17.04
C GLY A 168 7.78 -6.03 -15.98
N LEU A 169 7.08 -4.89 -16.01
CA LEU A 169 7.23 -3.85 -15.01
C LEU A 169 6.85 -4.37 -13.62
N LEU A 170 5.71 -5.06 -13.50
CA LEU A 170 5.26 -5.60 -12.21
C LEU A 170 6.19 -6.71 -11.70
N LEU A 171 6.67 -7.57 -12.60
CA LEU A 171 7.61 -8.65 -12.30
C LEU A 171 8.92 -8.12 -11.71
N VAL A 172 9.49 -7.06 -12.30
CA VAL A 172 10.77 -6.48 -11.85
C VAL A 172 10.61 -5.63 -10.58
N THR A 173 9.49 -4.91 -10.44
CA THR A 173 9.36 -3.90 -9.37
C THR A 173 8.73 -4.40 -8.08
N ARG A 174 7.74 -5.31 -8.15
CA ARG A 174 6.91 -5.64 -6.98
C ARG A 174 6.66 -7.13 -6.78
N ALA A 175 6.67 -7.94 -7.84
CA ALA A 175 6.37 -9.37 -7.71
C ALA A 175 7.37 -10.11 -6.80
N VAL A 176 8.61 -9.64 -6.73
CA VAL A 176 9.65 -10.23 -5.87
C VAL A 176 9.38 -10.00 -4.38
N SER A 177 8.80 -8.86 -4.01
CA SER A 177 8.52 -8.53 -2.60
C SER A 177 7.11 -8.88 -2.15
N MET A 178 6.15 -8.99 -3.07
CA MET A 178 4.72 -9.16 -2.76
C MET A 178 4.07 -10.38 -3.40
N GLY A 179 4.81 -11.12 -4.23
CA GLY A 179 4.32 -12.31 -4.92
C GLY A 179 3.32 -12.02 -6.04
N ALA A 180 2.76 -13.09 -6.59
CA ALA A 180 1.84 -13.05 -7.73
C ALA A 180 0.45 -12.47 -7.42
N ALA A 181 0.10 -12.30 -6.13
CA ALA A 181 -1.20 -11.78 -5.72
C ALA A 181 -1.47 -10.37 -6.26
N LEU A 182 -0.43 -9.57 -6.53
CA LEU A 182 -0.59 -8.27 -7.16
C LEU A 182 -1.21 -8.34 -8.56
N GLY A 183 -1.06 -9.47 -9.26
CA GLY A 183 -1.66 -9.68 -10.57
C GLY A 183 -3.20 -9.61 -10.56
N TYR A 184 -3.83 -9.79 -9.39
CA TYR A 184 -5.28 -9.66 -9.23
C TYR A 184 -5.76 -8.21 -9.22
N LEU A 185 -4.88 -7.25 -8.89
CA LEU A 185 -5.28 -5.86 -8.73
C LEU A 185 -5.36 -5.16 -10.09
N TYR A 186 -6.57 -4.80 -10.52
CA TYR A 186 -6.84 -4.14 -11.80
C TYR A 186 -6.02 -2.87 -12.04
N ARG A 187 -5.58 -2.18 -10.98
CA ARG A 187 -4.68 -1.02 -11.10
C ARG A 187 -3.37 -1.32 -11.83
N TYR A 188 -2.93 -2.58 -11.85
CA TYR A 188 -1.73 -2.99 -12.56
C TYR A 188 -1.96 -3.38 -14.03
N GLN A 189 -3.21 -3.38 -14.50
CA GLN A 189 -3.57 -3.70 -15.89
C GLN A 189 -4.50 -2.67 -16.54
N GLY A 190 -4.83 -1.57 -15.86
CA GLY A 190 -5.77 -0.56 -16.38
C GLY A 190 -5.36 0.00 -17.75
N GLU A 191 -4.06 0.20 -17.98
CA GLU A 191 -3.51 0.60 -19.27
C GLU A 191 -3.77 -0.41 -20.39
N VAL A 192 -3.76 -1.71 -20.08
CA VAL A 192 -4.06 -2.79 -21.04
C VAL A 192 -5.52 -2.70 -21.46
N PHE A 193 -6.44 -2.47 -20.51
CA PHE A 193 -7.85 -2.26 -20.80
C PHE A 193 -8.10 -1.06 -21.70
N LEU A 194 -7.51 0.10 -21.38
CA LEU A 194 -7.66 1.31 -22.21
C LEU A 194 -7.17 1.08 -23.65
N VAL A 195 -6.04 0.38 -23.80
CA VAL A 195 -5.50 0.04 -25.13
C VAL A 195 -6.35 -1.01 -25.83
N ALA A 196 -7.00 -1.92 -25.11
CA ALA A 196 -7.95 -2.87 -25.68
C ALA A 196 -9.23 -2.21 -26.18
N VAL A 197 -9.80 -1.27 -25.43
CA VAL A 197 -10.94 -0.44 -25.88
C VAL A 197 -10.56 0.35 -27.13
N MET A 198 -9.35 0.95 -27.14
CA MET A 198 -8.84 1.64 -28.31
C MET A 198 -8.62 0.69 -29.51
N ALA A 199 -8.10 -0.52 -29.27
CA ALA A 199 -7.90 -1.53 -30.31
C ALA A 199 -9.24 -1.98 -30.92
N LEU A 200 -10.28 -2.16 -30.09
CA LEU A 200 -11.64 -2.45 -30.53
C LEU A 200 -12.19 -1.31 -31.39
N ALA A 201 -12.01 -0.06 -30.95
CA ALA A 201 -12.42 1.12 -31.71
C ALA A 201 -11.70 1.21 -33.07
N LEU A 202 -10.39 0.94 -33.12
CA LEU A 202 -9.59 0.93 -34.35
C LEU A 202 -9.92 -0.24 -35.29
N ALA A 203 -10.46 -1.34 -34.75
CA ALA A 203 -10.97 -2.44 -35.55
C ALA A 203 -12.33 -2.09 -36.19
N LEU A 204 -13.21 -1.42 -35.45
CA LEU A 204 -14.57 -1.13 -35.90
C LEU A 204 -14.67 0.15 -36.76
N MET A 205 -13.85 1.16 -36.46
CA MET A 205 -13.97 2.49 -37.07
C MET A 205 -12.71 2.86 -37.88
N PRO A 206 -12.87 3.48 -39.06
CA PRO A 206 -11.75 3.98 -39.83
C PRO A 206 -11.07 5.14 -39.09
N LEU A 207 -9.75 5.07 -38.98
CA LEU A 207 -8.95 6.14 -38.42
C LEU A 207 -8.71 7.21 -39.48
N ARG A 208 -9.35 8.37 -39.34
CA ARG A 208 -9.24 9.44 -40.36
C ARG A 208 -7.78 9.82 -40.64
N GLY A 209 -7.43 9.95 -41.92
CA GLY A 209 -6.08 10.32 -42.38
C GLY A 209 -5.01 9.22 -42.23
N SER A 210 -5.40 8.01 -41.81
CA SER A 210 -4.51 6.85 -41.84
C SER A 210 -4.41 6.26 -43.25
N VAL A 211 -3.30 5.57 -43.52
CA VAL A 211 -3.03 4.93 -44.81
C VAL A 211 -3.68 3.55 -44.87
N GLU A 212 -3.73 2.85 -43.73
CA GLU A 212 -4.20 1.46 -43.67
C GLU A 212 -5.12 1.23 -42.46
N SER A 213 -6.31 1.84 -42.49
CA SER A 213 -7.38 1.58 -41.52
C SER A 213 -7.91 0.15 -41.59
N SER A 214 -8.62 -0.27 -40.53
CA SER A 214 -9.45 -1.47 -40.61
C SER A 214 -10.63 -1.25 -41.56
N GLU A 215 -10.85 -2.20 -42.44
CA GLU A 215 -11.89 -2.21 -43.47
C GLU A 215 -12.62 -3.55 -43.43
N PRO A 216 -13.92 -3.60 -43.79
CA PRO A 216 -14.63 -4.87 -43.97
C PRO A 216 -13.89 -5.77 -44.97
N ARG A 217 -13.89 -7.08 -44.74
CA ARG A 217 -13.42 -8.04 -45.73
C ARG A 217 -14.43 -8.12 -46.86
N ILE A 218 -13.93 -8.27 -48.09
CA ILE A 218 -14.76 -8.50 -49.27
C ILE A 218 -15.52 -9.83 -49.11
N GLU A 219 -14.80 -10.86 -48.65
CA GLU A 219 -15.35 -12.17 -48.31
C GLU A 219 -15.23 -12.39 -46.80
N PRO A 220 -16.28 -12.09 -46.02
CA PRO A 220 -16.26 -12.33 -44.59
C PRO A 220 -16.30 -13.83 -44.29
N LEU A 221 -15.54 -14.27 -43.27
CA LEU A 221 -15.51 -15.67 -42.86
C LEU A 221 -16.85 -16.14 -42.29
N PHE A 222 -17.62 -15.23 -41.69
CA PHE A 222 -18.91 -15.53 -41.10
C PHE A 222 -20.02 -14.77 -41.84
N ARG A 223 -21.14 -15.43 -42.08
CA ARG A 223 -22.34 -14.81 -42.69
C ARG A 223 -23.26 -14.15 -41.65
N LEU A 224 -22.94 -14.27 -40.37
CA LEU A 224 -23.71 -13.69 -39.29
C LEU A 224 -23.52 -12.17 -39.30
N ALA A 225 -24.59 -11.42 -39.54
CA ALA A 225 -24.64 -9.98 -39.37
C ALA A 225 -25.59 -9.68 -38.20
N PRO A 226 -25.07 -9.30 -37.01
CA PRO A 226 -25.93 -8.99 -35.86
C PRO A 226 -26.82 -7.77 -36.19
N SER A 227 -28.09 -7.86 -35.84
CA SER A 227 -29.03 -6.75 -36.00
C SER A 227 -28.66 -5.59 -35.07
N GLU A 228 -29.07 -4.37 -35.43
CA GLU A 228 -28.89 -3.21 -34.55
C GLU A 228 -29.54 -3.42 -33.18
N THR A 229 -30.73 -4.04 -33.16
CA THR A 229 -31.44 -4.40 -31.92
C THR A 229 -30.64 -5.35 -31.04
N PHE A 230 -29.94 -6.33 -31.63
CA PHE A 230 -29.07 -7.23 -30.88
C PHE A 230 -27.87 -6.49 -30.29
N ILE A 231 -27.24 -5.60 -31.06
CA ILE A 231 -26.09 -4.80 -30.60
C ILE A 231 -26.52 -3.88 -29.45
N VAL A 232 -27.64 -3.17 -29.58
CA VAL A 232 -28.18 -2.31 -28.51
C VAL A 232 -28.49 -3.14 -27.27
N GLY A 233 -29.15 -4.29 -27.42
CA GLY A 233 -29.42 -5.21 -26.32
C GLY A 233 -28.15 -5.69 -25.62
N LEU A 234 -27.10 -6.02 -26.38
CA LEU A 234 -25.81 -6.42 -25.84
C LEU A 234 -25.11 -5.27 -25.10
N ILE A 235 -25.16 -4.05 -25.62
CA ILE A 235 -24.60 -2.86 -24.94
C ILE A 235 -25.33 -2.61 -23.61
N CYS A 236 -26.67 -2.68 -23.61
CA CYS A 236 -27.47 -2.55 -22.39
C CYS A 236 -27.10 -3.63 -21.38
N LEU A 237 -26.99 -4.89 -21.82
CA LEU A 237 -26.59 -6.01 -20.97
C LEU A 237 -25.21 -5.78 -20.34
N VAL A 238 -24.19 -5.49 -21.15
CA VAL A 238 -22.83 -5.22 -20.66
C VAL A 238 -22.80 -4.04 -19.69
N SER A 239 -23.59 -3.00 -19.95
CA SER A 239 -23.70 -1.83 -19.08
C SER A 239 -24.33 -2.19 -17.72
N VAL A 240 -25.39 -3.00 -17.70
CA VAL A 240 -25.99 -3.52 -16.45
C VAL A 240 -24.99 -4.39 -15.69
N PHE A 241 -24.28 -5.29 -16.37
CA PHE A 241 -23.24 -6.12 -15.75
C PHE A 241 -22.11 -5.28 -15.16
N ALA A 242 -21.65 -4.25 -15.86
CA ALA A 242 -20.63 -3.34 -15.37
C ALA A 242 -21.09 -2.56 -14.13
N LEU A 243 -22.36 -2.13 -14.09
CA LEU A 243 -22.95 -1.48 -12.92
C LEU A 243 -23.01 -2.44 -11.72
N VAL A 244 -23.49 -3.67 -11.92
CA VAL A 244 -23.54 -4.69 -10.85
C VAL A 244 -22.14 -5.02 -10.33
N SER A 245 -21.18 -5.24 -11.23
CA SER A 245 -19.76 -5.45 -10.91
C SER A 245 -19.18 -4.27 -10.11
N THR A 246 -19.52 -3.03 -10.46
CA THR A 246 -19.08 -1.82 -9.74
C THR A 246 -19.70 -1.73 -8.35
N ILE A 247 -20.99 -2.03 -8.19
CA ILE A 247 -21.69 -2.01 -6.90
C ILE A 247 -21.12 -3.09 -5.97
N THR A 248 -20.93 -4.31 -6.47
CA THR A 248 -20.38 -5.43 -5.69
C THR A 248 -18.91 -5.19 -5.31
N TYR A 249 -18.12 -4.57 -6.19
CA TYR A 249 -16.78 -4.08 -5.85
C TYR A 249 -16.84 -3.08 -4.69
N TYR A 250 -17.71 -2.06 -4.80
CA TYR A 250 -17.87 -1.04 -3.76
C TYR A 250 -18.25 -1.65 -2.41
N GLN A 251 -19.22 -2.56 -2.38
CA GLN A 251 -19.63 -3.27 -1.16
C GLN A 251 -18.46 -4.05 -0.54
N SER A 252 -17.69 -4.76 -1.37
CA SER A 252 -16.51 -5.52 -0.90
C SER A 252 -15.40 -4.60 -0.40
N TRP A 253 -15.26 -3.43 -1.02
CA TRP A 253 -14.29 -2.40 -0.65
C TRP A 253 -14.67 -1.69 0.65
N GLN A 254 -15.96 -1.45 0.92
CA GLN A 254 -16.44 -0.75 2.12
C GLN A 254 -16.07 -1.44 3.44
N VAL A 255 -15.72 -2.73 3.42
CA VAL A 255 -15.22 -3.44 4.61
C VAL A 255 -13.98 -2.76 5.22
N PHE A 256 -13.06 -2.25 4.40
CA PHE A 256 -11.84 -1.60 4.86
C PHE A 256 -12.07 -0.23 5.53
N PRO A 257 -12.75 0.76 4.90
CA PRO A 257 -13.03 2.04 5.55
C PRO A 257 -13.94 1.87 6.77
N SER A 258 -14.98 1.02 6.74
CA SER A 258 -15.83 0.79 7.92
C SER A 258 -15.03 0.18 9.09
N ARG A 259 -14.05 -0.69 8.81
CA ARG A 259 -13.14 -1.22 9.81
C ARG A 259 -12.27 -0.13 10.42
N ALA A 260 -11.68 0.75 9.59
CA ALA A 260 -10.88 1.88 10.05
C ALA A 260 -11.71 2.90 10.86
N GLU A 261 -12.93 3.21 10.41
CA GLU A 261 -13.87 4.10 11.10
C GLU A 261 -14.22 3.58 12.49
N SER A 262 -14.55 2.29 12.61
CA SER A 262 -14.86 1.68 13.90
C SER A 262 -13.67 1.71 14.87
N TYR A 263 -12.46 1.47 14.36
CA TYR A 263 -11.23 1.53 15.15
C TYR A 263 -10.97 2.95 15.67
N LEU A 264 -11.06 3.96 14.80
CA LEU A 264 -10.87 5.36 15.16
C LEU A 264 -11.93 5.84 16.15
N ALA A 265 -13.20 5.46 15.96
CA ALA A 265 -14.29 5.81 16.87
C ALA A 265 -14.09 5.21 18.27
N ASN A 266 -13.67 3.94 18.35
CA ASN A 266 -13.38 3.29 19.64
C ASN A 266 -12.18 3.93 20.34
N LEU A 267 -11.15 4.30 19.57
CA LEU A 267 -9.95 4.94 20.09
C LEU A 267 -10.25 6.35 20.60
N ASP A 268 -11.02 7.13 19.84
CA ASP A 268 -11.44 8.48 20.26
C ASP A 268 -12.29 8.43 21.53
N LYS A 269 -13.28 7.54 21.58
CA LYS A 269 -14.11 7.31 22.77
C LYS A 269 -13.25 6.92 23.98
N GLY A 270 -12.30 6.00 23.78
CA GLY A 270 -11.38 5.56 24.83
C GLY A 270 -10.47 6.68 25.32
N ALA A 271 -9.84 7.42 24.41
CA ALA A 271 -8.93 8.52 24.73
C ALA A 271 -9.66 9.67 25.42
N SER A 272 -10.85 10.03 24.94
CA SER A 272 -11.71 11.06 25.53
C SER A 272 -12.17 10.70 26.95
N ALA A 273 -12.43 9.42 27.23
CA ALA A 273 -12.74 8.94 28.58
C ALA A 273 -11.51 8.86 29.50
N ASN A 274 -10.28 8.81 28.95
CA ASN A 274 -9.03 8.61 29.68
C ASN A 274 -7.98 9.70 29.40
N LYS A 275 -8.36 10.99 29.43
CA LYS A 275 -7.49 12.14 29.10
C LYS A 275 -6.17 12.24 29.89
N GLY A 276 -6.11 11.60 31.06
CA GLY A 276 -4.93 11.53 31.92
C GLY A 276 -3.96 10.40 31.58
N SER A 277 -4.36 9.45 30.74
CA SER A 277 -3.55 8.28 30.39
C SER A 277 -2.59 8.57 29.23
N VAL A 278 -1.55 7.74 29.13
CA VAL A 278 -0.62 7.72 27.99
C VAL A 278 -0.71 6.35 27.34
N ILE A 279 -0.72 6.32 26.03
CA ILE A 279 -0.78 5.12 25.22
C ILE A 279 0.66 4.70 24.87
N ALA A 280 0.96 3.43 25.09
CA ALA A 280 2.23 2.80 24.77
C ALA A 280 2.31 2.48 23.28
N GLY A 281 2.39 3.53 22.44
CA GLY A 281 2.64 3.42 21.00
C GLY A 281 1.88 2.29 20.30
N GLY A 282 2.57 1.60 19.39
CA GLY A 282 2.06 0.41 18.70
C GLY A 282 1.76 0.66 17.22
N ARG A 283 1.47 -0.42 16.50
CA ARG A 283 1.06 -0.36 15.10
C ARG A 283 -0.44 -0.58 14.99
N VAL A 284 -1.06 0.09 14.04
CA VAL A 284 -2.43 -0.24 13.65
C VAL A 284 -2.45 -1.64 13.02
N PRO A 285 -3.56 -2.37 13.19
CA PRO A 285 -3.77 -3.66 12.54
C PRO A 285 -3.56 -3.61 11.01
N ASP A 286 -3.00 -4.69 10.46
CA ASP A 286 -2.72 -4.82 9.02
C ASP A 286 -3.99 -4.79 8.15
N ASP A 287 -5.16 -5.11 8.69
CA ASP A 287 -6.44 -4.99 7.98
C ASP A 287 -6.94 -3.54 7.83
N ILE A 288 -6.34 -2.59 8.57
CA ILE A 288 -6.61 -1.15 8.49
C ILE A 288 -5.56 -0.45 7.61
N LEU A 289 -4.27 -0.68 7.91
CA LEU A 289 -3.17 -0.10 7.15
C LEU A 289 -2.01 -1.08 7.14
N TRP A 290 -1.63 -1.53 5.93
CA TRP A 290 -0.60 -2.54 5.76
C TRP A 290 0.76 -2.08 6.30
N ALA A 291 1.50 -3.00 6.92
CA ALA A 291 2.85 -2.80 7.43
C ALA A 291 3.83 -2.09 6.46
N ILE A 292 3.64 -2.22 5.14
CA ILE A 292 4.48 -1.58 4.12
C ILE A 292 4.47 -0.04 4.17
N HIS A 293 3.44 0.55 4.78
CA HIS A 293 3.39 1.99 5.00
C HIS A 293 4.38 2.46 6.07
N GLY A 294 5.20 1.55 6.63
CA GLY A 294 6.37 1.89 7.44
C GLY A 294 6.00 2.74 8.66
N PRO A 295 6.58 3.93 8.84
CA PRO A 295 6.31 4.75 10.02
C PRO A 295 4.87 5.23 10.13
N TYR A 296 4.12 5.30 9.02
CA TYR A 296 2.71 5.70 9.04
C TYR A 296 1.79 4.67 9.71
N THR A 297 2.28 3.44 9.92
CA THR A 297 1.55 2.38 10.64
C THR A 297 1.56 2.59 12.15
N LYS A 298 2.44 3.44 12.70
CA LYS A 298 2.41 3.75 14.13
C LYS A 298 1.10 4.45 14.49
N VAL A 299 0.44 4.03 15.56
CA VAL A 299 -0.85 4.60 15.99
C VAL A 299 -0.74 6.11 16.16
N GLU A 300 0.34 6.61 16.75
CA GLU A 300 0.60 8.04 16.95
C GLU A 300 0.68 8.85 15.64
N ASN A 301 1.05 8.22 14.52
CA ASN A 301 1.15 8.84 13.20
C ASN A 301 -0.18 8.72 12.45
N PHE A 302 -0.80 7.55 12.54
CA PHE A 302 -2.09 7.27 11.90
C PHE A 302 -3.19 8.22 12.38
N ILE A 303 -3.24 8.53 13.67
CA ILE A 303 -4.33 9.34 14.24
C ILE A 303 -4.15 10.85 14.11
N LYS A 304 -2.97 11.35 13.69
CA LYS A 304 -2.66 12.80 13.64
C LYS A 304 -3.72 13.63 12.91
N PRO A 305 -4.29 13.18 11.77
CA PRO A 305 -5.30 13.95 11.05
C PRO A 305 -6.66 14.05 11.76
N PHE A 306 -6.94 13.20 12.77
CA PHE A 306 -8.27 13.01 13.35
C PHE A 306 -8.48 13.74 14.69
N ALA A 307 -7.52 14.53 15.16
CA ALA A 307 -7.59 15.32 16.40
C ALA A 307 -7.97 14.52 17.67
N ILE A 308 -7.69 13.21 17.68
CA ILE A 308 -7.95 12.33 18.82
C ILE A 308 -7.08 12.77 20.01
N PRO A 309 -7.65 12.97 21.23
CA PRO A 309 -6.94 13.52 22.39
C PRO A 309 -6.05 12.46 23.09
N ALA A 310 -5.22 11.76 22.32
CA ALA A 310 -4.29 10.74 22.80
C ALA A 310 -2.89 11.31 23.07
N LYS A 311 -2.22 10.77 24.08
CA LYS A 311 -0.83 11.10 24.45
C LYS A 311 0.03 9.87 24.27
N PHE A 312 1.21 10.06 23.69
CA PHE A 312 2.21 9.01 23.44
C PHE A 312 3.55 9.41 24.05
N ASP A 313 4.43 8.43 24.27
CA ASP A 313 5.86 8.60 24.58
C ASP A 313 6.16 9.56 25.73
N GLN A 314 5.33 9.53 26.77
CA GLN A 314 5.48 10.39 27.94
C GLN A 314 5.40 9.58 29.24
N PRO A 315 6.18 9.95 30.28
CA PRO A 315 6.07 9.36 31.60
C PRO A 315 4.66 9.50 32.19
N THR A 316 4.09 8.41 32.67
CA THR A 316 2.71 8.32 33.15
C THR A 316 2.59 7.39 34.36
N THR A 317 1.55 7.60 35.17
CA THR A 317 1.12 6.63 36.20
C THR A 317 -0.04 5.77 35.72
N SER A 318 -0.53 6.02 34.49
CA SER A 318 -1.62 5.28 33.85
C SER A 318 -1.23 4.97 32.41
N LEU A 319 -0.58 3.83 32.21
CA LEU A 319 -0.21 3.32 30.89
C LEU A 319 -1.36 2.52 30.27
N ARG A 320 -1.60 2.73 28.99
CA ARG A 320 -2.60 2.00 28.21
C ARG A 320 -2.03 1.52 26.89
N ILE A 321 -2.64 0.51 26.30
CA ILE A 321 -2.39 0.09 24.92
C ILE A 321 -3.70 0.13 24.14
N VAL A 322 -3.60 0.14 22.81
CA VAL A 322 -4.76 0.01 21.93
C VAL A 322 -4.85 -1.43 21.47
N ASP A 323 -6.00 -2.08 21.65
CA ASP A 323 -6.26 -3.41 21.09
C ASP A 323 -6.60 -3.34 19.59
N ASP A 324 -6.68 -4.49 18.93
CA ASP A 324 -6.96 -4.55 17.47
C ASP A 324 -8.29 -3.89 17.10
N LYS A 325 -9.23 -3.75 18.02
CA LYS A 325 -10.54 -3.13 17.79
C LYS A 325 -10.55 -1.62 18.07
N GLY A 326 -9.42 -1.06 18.48
CA GLY A 326 -9.28 0.36 18.83
C GLY A 326 -9.64 0.66 20.28
N HIS A 327 -9.87 -0.34 21.14
CA HIS A 327 -10.18 -0.07 22.54
C HIS A 327 -8.92 0.16 23.36
N LEU A 328 -8.98 1.15 24.26
CA LEU A 328 -7.92 1.38 25.23
C LEU A 328 -7.98 0.38 26.38
N ARG A 329 -6.96 -0.48 26.50
CA ARG A 329 -6.78 -1.42 27.60
C ARG A 329 -5.72 -0.92 28.57
N ALA A 330 -5.80 -1.35 29.83
CA ALA A 330 -4.74 -1.11 30.80
C ALA A 330 -3.51 -1.90 30.37
N ALA A 331 -2.34 -1.27 30.41
CA ALA A 331 -1.10 -1.90 30.00
C ALA A 331 -0.20 -2.20 31.20
N ILE A 332 0.56 -3.28 31.08
CA ILE A 332 1.67 -3.61 31.98
C ILE A 332 2.94 -3.80 31.16
N VAL A 333 4.09 -3.75 31.83
CA VAL A 333 5.39 -4.00 31.18
C VAL A 333 5.77 -5.47 31.37
N SER A 334 5.82 -6.20 30.27
CA SER A 334 6.34 -7.57 30.22
C SER A 334 7.87 -7.54 30.33
N ALA A 335 8.41 -8.21 31.34
CA ALA A 335 9.84 -8.14 31.65
C ALA A 335 10.72 -8.74 30.54
N ARG A 336 11.64 -7.93 30.01
CA ARG A 336 12.79 -8.33 29.17
C ARG A 336 14.12 -8.11 29.88
N GLY A 337 14.14 -7.15 30.80
CA GLY A 337 15.24 -6.87 31.71
C GLY A 337 14.72 -6.27 33.01
N GLU A 338 15.53 -6.33 34.06
CA GLU A 338 15.23 -5.71 35.34
C GLU A 338 16.50 -5.21 36.03
N THR A 339 16.33 -4.26 36.94
CA THR A 339 17.41 -3.79 37.82
C THR A 339 17.65 -4.77 38.97
N LYS A 340 18.87 -4.77 39.51
CA LYS A 340 19.18 -5.50 40.75
C LYS A 340 18.34 -4.98 41.93
N THR A 341 18.05 -5.87 42.87
CA THR A 341 17.41 -5.53 44.14
C THR A 341 18.24 -4.50 44.91
N GLY A 342 17.57 -3.53 45.51
CA GLY A 342 18.25 -2.48 46.28
C GLY A 342 18.83 -2.98 47.60
N PRO A 343 19.78 -2.23 48.19
CA PRO A 343 20.51 -2.65 49.38
C PRO A 343 19.65 -2.63 50.66
N SER A 344 18.52 -1.92 50.66
CA SER A 344 17.62 -1.88 51.82
C SER A 344 16.56 -2.97 51.71
N LYS A 345 16.41 -3.77 52.78
CA LYS A 345 15.35 -4.78 52.87
C LYS A 345 13.94 -4.20 52.94
N GLU A 346 13.80 -2.97 53.45
CA GLU A 346 12.49 -2.33 53.68
C GLU A 346 12.08 -1.38 52.55
N CYS A 347 13.06 -0.77 51.87
CA CYS A 347 12.83 0.33 50.92
C CYS A 347 13.36 0.02 49.51
N GLY A 348 14.04 -1.11 49.32
CA GLY A 348 14.78 -1.41 48.10
C GLY A 348 15.87 -0.37 47.86
N TRP A 349 15.60 0.56 46.94
CA TRP A 349 16.45 1.72 46.69
C TRP A 349 15.87 2.98 47.34
N MET A 350 16.54 3.45 48.40
CA MET A 350 16.22 4.71 49.05
C MET A 350 16.86 5.89 48.30
N VAL A 351 16.05 6.84 47.85
CA VAL A 351 16.49 8.05 47.16
C VAL A 351 16.03 9.30 47.92
N THR A 352 16.95 10.22 48.17
CA THR A 352 16.69 11.50 48.86
C THR A 352 17.28 12.65 48.06
N THR A 353 16.96 13.89 48.46
CA THR A 353 17.55 15.09 47.82
C THR A 353 19.09 15.12 47.89
N SER A 354 19.70 14.51 48.92
CA SER A 354 21.15 14.44 49.09
C SER A 354 21.79 13.15 48.57
N LYS A 355 20.98 12.15 48.19
CA LYS A 355 21.46 10.83 47.77
C LYS A 355 20.66 10.32 46.57
N SER A 356 21.25 10.41 45.39
CA SER A 356 20.74 9.78 44.17
C SER A 356 20.96 8.27 44.19
N ALA A 357 20.08 7.52 43.51
CA ALA A 357 20.24 6.09 43.32
C ALA A 357 20.68 5.79 41.88
N ARG A 358 21.72 4.95 41.76
CA ARG A 358 22.09 4.31 40.50
C ARG A 358 21.67 2.85 40.60
N LEU A 359 20.69 2.46 39.79
CA LEU A 359 20.11 1.13 39.75
C LEU A 359 20.78 0.35 38.61
N PRO A 360 21.75 -0.53 38.88
CA PRO A 360 22.37 -1.35 37.85
C PRO A 360 21.37 -2.38 37.33
N MET A 361 21.36 -2.58 36.01
CA MET A 361 20.64 -3.66 35.37
C MET A 361 21.28 -5.01 35.69
N THR A 362 20.49 -6.09 35.67
CA THR A 362 21.02 -7.45 35.79
C THR A 362 21.85 -7.82 34.55
N HIS A 363 21.44 -7.35 33.38
CA HIS A 363 22.16 -7.47 32.11
C HIS A 363 22.01 -6.17 31.30
N ALA A 364 22.94 -5.87 30.40
CA ALA A 364 22.84 -4.70 29.54
C ALA A 364 21.63 -4.80 28.60
N MET A 365 20.89 -3.69 28.44
CA MET A 365 19.78 -3.62 27.48
C MET A 365 20.33 -3.49 26.06
N ILE A 366 19.68 -4.17 25.10
CA ILE A 366 19.98 -3.97 23.69
C ILE A 366 19.40 -2.63 23.20
N PRO A 367 20.00 -1.99 22.18
CA PRO A 367 19.47 -0.77 21.58
C PRO A 367 18.09 -0.99 20.96
N TRP A 368 17.04 -0.55 21.64
CA TRP A 368 15.65 -0.68 21.21
C TRP A 368 14.75 0.35 21.90
N GLU A 369 13.48 0.47 21.48
CA GLU A 369 12.44 1.28 22.13
C GLU A 369 11.71 0.42 23.18
N TRP A 370 11.91 0.72 24.47
CA TRP A 370 11.34 -0.03 25.59
C TRP A 370 10.39 0.81 26.43
N TRP A 371 9.55 0.14 27.22
CA TRP A 371 8.84 0.73 28.36
C TRP A 371 9.43 0.22 29.66
N ALA A 372 9.59 1.11 30.64
CA ALA A 372 10.00 0.77 31.99
C ALA A 372 8.84 0.98 32.98
N ARG A 373 8.69 0.05 33.93
CA ARG A 373 7.80 0.13 35.08
C ARG A 373 8.63 0.23 36.35
N MET A 374 8.44 1.32 37.09
CA MET A 374 9.08 1.60 38.37
C MET A 374 8.02 1.69 39.47
N GLY A 375 8.00 0.69 40.35
CA GLY A 375 7.22 0.75 41.58
C GLY A 375 7.87 1.72 42.57
N TYR A 376 7.07 2.57 43.20
CA TYR A 376 7.56 3.53 44.17
C TYR A 376 6.65 3.65 45.39
N MET A 377 7.23 4.12 46.49
CA MET A 377 6.52 4.58 47.66
C MET A 377 7.08 5.94 48.08
N ALA A 378 6.21 6.95 48.18
CA ALA A 378 6.58 8.32 48.53
C ALA A 378 5.71 8.86 49.67
N GLY A 379 6.31 9.44 50.71
CA GLY A 379 5.56 10.02 51.83
C GLY A 379 4.80 11.31 51.46
N THR A 380 5.31 12.05 50.49
CA THR A 380 4.73 13.30 49.98
C THR A 380 4.84 13.35 48.46
N ALA A 381 4.06 14.22 47.81
CA ALA A 381 4.17 14.43 46.38
C ALA A 381 5.59 14.91 46.03
N THR A 382 6.32 14.10 45.25
CA THR A 382 7.77 14.26 45.06
C THR A 382 8.10 14.40 43.59
N ARG A 383 8.80 15.47 43.21
CA ARG A 383 9.34 15.66 41.87
C ARG A 383 10.64 14.87 41.77
N ILE A 384 10.69 13.97 40.81
CA ILE A 384 11.86 13.16 40.51
C ILE A 384 12.42 13.50 39.15
N GLN A 385 13.64 13.07 38.94
CA GLN A 385 14.26 13.00 37.64
C GLN A 385 14.82 11.60 37.43
N VAL A 386 14.51 11.03 36.28
CA VAL A 386 15.02 9.73 35.85
C VAL A 386 15.91 9.95 34.64
N THR A 387 17.06 9.31 34.65
CA THR A 387 17.99 9.25 33.53
C THR A 387 18.20 7.78 33.16
N ALA A 388 17.89 7.43 31.92
CA ALA A 388 18.10 6.10 31.34
C ALA A 388 18.85 6.28 30.01
N GLY A 389 20.11 5.84 29.95
CA GLY A 389 20.97 6.13 28.80
C GLY A 389 21.12 7.64 28.55
N SER A 390 20.78 8.09 27.34
CA SER A 390 20.77 9.50 26.93
C SER A 390 19.45 10.22 27.26
N GLU A 391 18.40 9.49 27.63
CA GLU A 391 17.09 10.06 27.93
C GLU A 391 17.01 10.54 29.39
N ARG A 392 16.44 11.73 29.57
CA ARG A 392 16.23 12.33 30.89
C ARG A 392 14.86 12.99 30.93
N PHE A 393 14.04 12.64 31.91
CA PHE A 393 12.76 13.29 32.13
C PHE A 393 12.53 13.62 33.60
N GLN A 394 11.58 14.53 33.84
CA GLN A 394 11.12 14.87 35.18
C GLN A 394 9.63 14.58 35.31
N LYS A 395 9.22 14.05 36.47
CA LYS A 395 7.82 13.79 36.78
C LYS A 395 7.55 14.01 38.26
N THR A 396 6.36 14.52 38.57
CA THR A 396 5.87 14.57 39.95
C THR A 396 5.13 13.28 40.27
N LEU A 397 5.61 12.54 41.25
CA LEU A 397 4.97 11.35 41.79
C LEU A 397 3.95 11.75 42.85
N PRO A 398 2.70 11.29 42.78
CA PRO A 398 1.74 11.36 43.89
C PRO A 398 2.29 10.72 45.17
N ALA A 399 1.82 11.17 46.33
CA ALA A 399 2.10 10.51 47.61
C ALA A 399 1.43 9.12 47.67
N GLY A 400 2.01 8.20 48.43
CA GLY A 400 1.56 6.82 48.59
C GLY A 400 2.40 5.81 47.79
N VAL A 401 1.84 4.60 47.65
CA VAL A 401 2.40 3.52 46.82
C VAL A 401 1.82 3.65 45.41
N GLY A 402 2.67 3.55 44.39
CA GLY A 402 2.22 3.66 43.01
C GLY A 402 3.24 3.11 42.02
N GLU A 403 2.90 3.23 40.74
CA GLU A 403 3.75 2.82 39.64
C GLU A 403 3.95 4.00 38.70
N LEU A 404 5.19 4.12 38.21
CA LEU A 404 5.55 5.03 37.13
C LEU A 404 5.95 4.21 35.91
N TYR A 405 5.33 4.54 34.78
CA TYR A 405 5.64 4.01 33.46
C TYR A 405 6.31 5.09 32.64
N PHE A 406 7.39 4.76 31.93
CA PHE A 406 8.08 5.72 31.07
C PHE A 406 8.76 5.02 29.89
N PRO A 407 8.83 5.68 28.72
CA PRO A 407 9.63 5.18 27.62
C PRO A 407 11.11 5.28 27.97
N THR A 408 11.89 4.33 27.45
CA THR A 408 13.36 4.29 27.54
C THR A 408 13.92 3.78 26.24
N SER A 409 14.97 4.40 25.72
CA SER A 409 15.64 3.94 24.50
C SER A 409 17.16 3.79 24.65
N GLY A 410 17.75 3.00 23.74
CA GLY A 410 19.20 2.83 23.62
C GLY A 410 19.78 1.66 24.42
N ASP A 411 21.10 1.55 24.39
CA ASP A 411 21.90 0.60 25.17
C ASP A 411 22.35 1.21 26.49
N TYR A 412 21.85 0.65 27.60
CA TYR A 412 22.22 1.09 28.94
C TYR A 412 22.31 -0.08 29.90
N ASP A 413 23.19 0.08 30.90
CA ASP A 413 23.48 -0.89 31.94
C ASP A 413 22.96 -0.47 33.32
N SER A 414 22.44 0.75 33.44
CA SER A 414 21.99 1.33 34.69
C SER A 414 21.03 2.50 34.47
N LEU A 415 20.12 2.70 35.43
CA LEU A 415 19.26 3.87 35.52
C LEU A 415 19.68 4.74 36.70
N ARG A 416 19.52 6.06 36.58
CA ARG A 416 19.73 7.00 37.68
C ARG A 416 18.41 7.67 38.05
N VAL A 417 18.11 7.69 39.34
CA VAL A 417 16.95 8.41 39.88
C VAL A 417 17.41 9.44 40.92
N GLU A 418 16.90 10.65 40.78
CA GLU A 418 17.21 11.81 41.62
C GLU A 418 15.92 12.43 42.15
N VAL A 419 15.92 12.86 43.41
CA VAL A 419 14.80 13.57 44.04
C VAL A 419 15.07 15.07 44.00
N LEU A 420 14.15 15.82 43.41
CA LEU A 420 14.26 17.27 43.27
C LEU A 420 13.47 18.03 44.35
N THR A 421 12.46 17.41 44.96
CA THR A 421 11.72 18.04 46.07
C THR A 421 12.58 18.03 47.35
N PRO A 422 12.79 19.18 48.02
CA PRO A 422 13.54 19.24 49.27
C PRO A 422 12.93 18.39 50.38
N LYS A 423 13.78 17.80 51.23
CA LYS A 423 13.40 17.00 52.42
C LYS A 423 12.43 15.85 52.11
N SER A 424 12.41 15.36 50.86
CA SER A 424 11.56 14.25 50.43
C SER A 424 12.40 12.97 50.30
N THR A 425 11.78 11.84 50.63
CA THR A 425 12.37 10.50 50.52
C THR A 425 11.42 9.62 49.73
N ILE A 426 11.97 8.88 48.77
CA ILE A 426 11.22 7.86 48.01
C ILE A 426 11.92 6.51 48.16
N CYS A 427 11.12 5.46 48.22
CA CYS A 427 11.55 4.07 48.10
C CYS A 427 11.20 3.58 46.70
N LEU A 428 12.15 2.94 46.04
CA LEU A 428 11.95 2.33 44.72
C LEU A 428 12.14 0.82 44.83
N ASP A 429 11.22 0.08 44.22
CA ASP A 429 11.39 -1.34 43.96
C ASP A 429 12.27 -1.56 42.71
N LYS A 430 12.47 -2.81 42.31
CA LYS A 430 13.08 -3.15 41.03
C LYS A 430 12.34 -2.48 39.87
N ILE A 431 13.09 -1.92 38.94
CA ILE A 431 12.56 -1.40 37.68
C ILE A 431 12.53 -2.56 36.68
N VAL A 432 11.36 -2.81 36.11
CA VAL A 432 11.16 -3.80 35.06
C VAL A 432 11.11 -3.08 33.72
N ILE A 433 11.81 -3.60 32.72
CA ILE A 433 11.92 -3.00 31.39
C ILE A 433 11.51 -4.04 30.35
N GLY A 434 10.71 -3.63 29.38
CA GLY A 434 10.34 -4.48 28.24
C GLY A 434 9.15 -3.94 27.47
N ASP A 435 8.34 -4.85 26.96
CA ASP A 435 7.23 -4.54 26.05
C ASP A 435 5.99 -4.14 26.85
N ALA A 436 5.28 -3.09 26.41
CA ALA A 436 3.96 -2.78 26.95
C ALA A 436 2.92 -3.74 26.36
N VAL A 437 2.29 -4.54 27.22
CA VAL A 437 1.32 -5.57 26.83
C VAL A 437 0.00 -5.39 27.58
N ASP A 438 -1.05 -6.05 27.09
CA ASP A 438 -2.35 -6.06 27.77
C ASP A 438 -2.20 -6.69 29.16
N ALA A 439 -2.69 -6.02 30.20
CA ALA A 439 -2.74 -6.57 31.55
C ALA A 439 -3.49 -7.91 31.63
N GLN A 440 -4.47 -8.13 30.75
CA GLN A 440 -5.25 -9.37 30.74
C GLN A 440 -4.53 -10.54 30.06
N SER A 441 -3.60 -10.30 29.13
CA SER A 441 -2.93 -11.38 28.40
C SER A 441 -1.91 -12.13 29.25
N VAL A 442 -1.27 -11.44 30.20
CA VAL A 442 -0.25 -12.03 31.09
C VAL A 442 -0.87 -12.97 32.15
N ASN A 443 -2.13 -12.73 32.54
CA ASN A 443 -2.84 -13.63 33.47
C ASN A 443 -3.26 -14.95 32.81
N ALA A 444 -3.39 -14.99 31.47
CA ALA A 444 -3.76 -16.20 30.74
C ALA A 444 -2.57 -17.15 30.51
N SER A 445 -1.34 -16.65 30.51
CA SER A 445 -0.11 -17.45 30.35
C SER A 445 0.47 -17.96 31.67
N GLY A 446 -0.31 -17.94 32.76
CA GLY A 446 0.09 -18.43 34.08
C GLY A 446 0.24 -19.95 34.16
N SER A 447 1.22 -20.50 33.48
CA SER A 447 1.84 -21.79 33.83
C SER A 447 3.30 -21.52 34.17
N ALA A 448 3.56 -21.33 35.46
CA ALA A 448 4.88 -21.32 36.07
C ALA A 448 5.41 -22.76 36.25
N PRO A 449 6.71 -22.97 36.51
CA PRO A 449 7.79 -21.99 36.67
C PRO A 449 8.89 -22.04 35.59
#